data_AF-A0A916R994-F1
#
_entry.id   AF-A0A916R994-F1
#
_cell.length_a   1.000
_cell.length_b   1.000
_cell.length_c   1.000
_cell.angle_alpha   90.00
_cell.angle_beta   90.00
_cell.angle_gamma   90.00
#
_symmetry.space_group_name_H-M   'P 1'
#
loop_
_entity.id
_entity.type
_entity.pdbx_description
1 polymer ?
#
loop_
_entity_poly.entity_id
_entity_poly.type
_entity_poly.pdbx_seq_one_letter_code
_entity_poly.pdbx_strand_id
1 'polypeptide(L)'
;MAIKSRFALPLLAVLVATPAAPTEHLDCSAELAAIASGLAVIQFVEELGAPKLDPATLPAPYFEEGYCRVGYLEIPTDITGTMHHFIRIDGLKWSAEWSNTPPAPQLRALTIEIDGFRPLLRSDVLSPAENYINALLMDLDKINGRIAYHIDPEEGLFHLDALEFDLRHEHVGLSASLSEVDPLLLAAEGPSPELALNVRVHEFEFRARTRSLVQSIGYVWMPLIYPEFGATPQQAVEEFKNTLIAGIAALPNGLMSSNSRTDFAEFFAALPDPEGELFISFSSSAGFSSMDILPMLAGETLEPLSIMELLEQKDAQFSASWTPGAQ
;
A
#
# COMPACT_ATOMS: atom_id res chain seq x y z
N MET A 1 16.22 -8.43 -13.76
CA MET A 1 16.50 -7.10 -13.16
C MET A 1 15.30 -6.79 -12.26
N ALA A 2 15.32 -7.34 -11.03
CA ALA A 2 14.17 -7.43 -10.14
C ALA A 2 14.27 -6.42 -8.98
N ILE A 3 14.32 -5.14 -9.34
CA ILE A 3 14.15 -4.01 -8.42
C ILE A 3 12.85 -3.34 -8.83
N LYS A 4 11.73 -4.02 -8.60
CA LYS A 4 10.40 -3.45 -8.80
C LYS A 4 9.57 -3.77 -7.56
N SER A 5 9.15 -2.74 -6.83
CA SER A 5 8.09 -2.74 -5.79
C SER A 5 8.37 -3.24 -4.35
N ARG A 6 9.59 -3.07 -3.79
CA ARG A 6 9.90 -3.52 -2.41
C ARG A 6 9.20 -2.76 -1.26
N PHE A 7 8.37 -1.75 -1.52
CA PHE A 7 7.72 -0.95 -0.46
C PHE A 7 6.18 -0.86 -0.56
N ALA A 8 5.59 -1.06 -1.75
CA ALA A 8 4.12 -0.98 -1.94
C ALA A 8 3.39 -2.34 -1.80
N LEU A 9 3.96 -3.45 -2.31
CA LEU A 9 3.45 -4.81 -2.08
C LEU A 9 3.43 -5.28 -0.60
N PRO A 10 4.40 -4.88 0.24
CA PRO A 10 4.45 -5.23 1.66
C PRO A 10 3.18 -4.99 2.47
N LEU A 11 2.46 -3.93 2.17
CA LEU A 11 1.34 -3.46 2.99
C LEU A 11 -0.02 -4.01 2.55
N LEU A 12 -0.13 -4.36 1.26
CA LEU A 12 -1.16 -5.30 0.79
C LEU A 12 -1.04 -6.67 1.47
N ALA A 13 0.17 -7.12 1.85
CA ALA A 13 0.34 -8.35 2.62
C ALA A 13 -0.08 -8.20 4.10
N VAL A 14 -0.06 -7.00 4.68
CA VAL A 14 -0.59 -6.74 6.04
C VAL A 14 -2.12 -6.65 6.04
N LEU A 15 -2.74 -6.15 4.96
CA LEU A 15 -4.19 -6.26 4.74
C LEU A 15 -4.67 -7.73 4.72
N VAL A 16 -3.78 -8.65 4.36
CA VAL A 16 -3.98 -10.10 4.25
C VAL A 16 -3.59 -10.85 5.53
N ALA A 17 -2.82 -10.23 6.43
CA ALA A 17 -2.42 -10.81 7.71
C ALA A 17 -3.64 -10.90 8.64
N THR A 18 -4.44 -11.95 8.46
CA THR A 18 -5.55 -12.25 9.33
C THR A 18 -5.00 -12.77 10.66
N PRO A 19 -5.34 -12.14 11.79
CA PRO A 19 -5.10 -12.75 13.09
C PRO A 19 -5.84 -14.10 13.14
N ALA A 20 -5.37 -15.07 13.92
CA ALA A 20 -6.12 -16.31 14.06
C ALA A 20 -7.48 -16.03 14.72
N ALA A 21 -8.56 -16.64 14.20
CA ALA A 21 -9.89 -16.52 14.79
C ALA A 21 -9.84 -16.88 16.30
N PRO A 22 -10.32 -16.01 17.21
CA PRO A 22 -10.24 -16.27 18.64
C PRO A 22 -11.12 -17.47 18.98
N THR A 23 -10.59 -18.38 19.81
CA THR A 23 -11.31 -19.58 20.23
C THR A 23 -12.26 -19.33 21.40
N GLU A 24 -12.16 -18.17 22.10
CA GLU A 24 -13.15 -17.69 23.10
C GLU A 24 -12.74 -16.33 23.74
N HIS A 25 -11.48 -15.91 23.62
CA HIS A 25 -10.95 -14.64 24.13
C HIS A 25 -9.95 -13.99 23.15
N LEU A 26 -9.80 -12.65 23.23
CA LEU A 26 -8.75 -11.89 22.53
C LEU A 26 -7.38 -12.45 22.94
N ASP A 27 -6.73 -13.19 22.04
CA ASP A 27 -5.39 -13.75 22.25
C ASP A 27 -4.36 -12.91 21.50
N CYS A 28 -3.92 -11.83 22.14
CA CYS A 28 -2.89 -10.95 21.57
C CYS A 28 -1.63 -11.71 21.12
N SER A 29 -1.29 -12.86 21.73
CA SER A 29 -0.06 -13.59 21.35
C SER A 29 -0.24 -14.34 20.03
N ALA A 30 -1.38 -14.98 19.82
CA ALA A 30 -1.71 -15.62 18.55
C ALA A 30 -1.88 -14.60 17.42
N GLU A 31 -2.52 -13.46 17.70
CA GLU A 31 -2.68 -12.37 16.75
C GLU A 31 -1.33 -11.74 16.35
N LEU A 32 -0.45 -11.49 17.32
CA LEU A 32 0.89 -10.96 17.07
C LEU A 32 1.70 -11.88 16.15
N ALA A 33 1.64 -13.19 16.34
CA ALA A 33 2.35 -14.14 15.50
C ALA A 33 1.87 -14.13 14.05
N ALA A 34 0.57 -13.96 13.83
CA ALA A 34 -0.01 -13.83 12.49
C ALA A 34 0.40 -12.51 11.82
N ILE A 35 0.31 -11.39 12.54
CA ILE A 35 0.74 -10.06 12.05
C ILE A 35 2.25 -10.09 11.72
N ALA A 36 3.08 -10.61 12.62
CA ALA A 36 4.52 -10.70 12.41
C ALA A 36 4.89 -11.60 11.23
N SER A 37 4.15 -12.69 11.00
CA SER A 37 4.35 -13.56 9.84
C SER A 37 3.99 -12.84 8.53
N GLY A 38 2.88 -12.09 8.50
CA GLY A 38 2.50 -11.25 7.35
C GLY A 38 3.53 -10.16 7.07
N LEU A 39 4.05 -9.52 8.12
CA LEU A 39 5.13 -8.54 8.03
C LEU A 39 6.44 -9.14 7.52
N ALA A 40 6.71 -10.44 7.69
CA ALA A 40 7.94 -11.07 7.22
C ALA A 40 7.93 -11.37 5.70
N VAL A 41 6.73 -11.59 5.12
CA VAL A 41 6.54 -11.83 3.66
C VAL A 41 6.98 -10.61 2.83
N ILE A 42 6.89 -9.41 3.42
CA ILE A 42 7.21 -8.10 2.88
C ILE A 42 8.57 -7.99 2.18
N GLN A 43 9.58 -8.76 2.60
CA GLN A 43 10.92 -8.66 2.02
C GLN A 43 11.20 -9.63 0.85
N PHE A 44 10.33 -10.63 0.61
CA PHE A 44 10.62 -11.69 -0.35
C PHE A 44 9.54 -11.80 -1.44
N VAL A 45 9.96 -11.52 -2.67
CA VAL A 45 9.24 -11.89 -3.89
C VAL A 45 9.21 -13.42 -3.98
N GLU A 46 8.01 -13.98 -3.84
CA GLU A 46 7.48 -15.23 -4.40
C GLU A 46 8.09 -16.61 -4.02
N GLU A 47 9.36 -16.77 -3.61
CA GLU A 47 9.96 -18.12 -3.59
C GLU A 47 10.04 -18.86 -2.23
N LEU A 48 9.91 -18.21 -1.07
CA LEU A 48 10.22 -18.84 0.23
C LEU A 48 9.04 -19.07 1.18
N GLY A 49 7.85 -18.55 0.88
CA GLY A 49 6.69 -18.59 1.78
C GLY A 49 6.90 -17.75 3.04
N ALA A 50 5.80 -17.45 3.76
CA ALA A 50 5.88 -16.73 5.03
C ALA A 50 6.64 -17.58 6.07
N PRO A 51 7.67 -17.07 6.76
CA PRO A 51 8.22 -17.77 7.90
C PRO A 51 7.12 -17.89 8.96
N LYS A 52 6.78 -19.13 9.35
CA LYS A 52 5.93 -19.36 10.51
C LYS A 52 6.72 -19.00 11.76
N LEU A 53 6.44 -17.84 12.34
CA LEU A 53 7.07 -17.40 13.57
C LEU A 53 6.43 -18.14 14.75
N ASP A 54 7.27 -18.70 15.64
CA ASP A 54 6.80 -19.30 16.88
C ASP A 54 6.39 -18.19 17.86
N PRO A 55 5.12 -18.12 18.30
CA PRO A 55 4.66 -17.10 19.26
C PRO A 55 5.52 -17.05 20.54
N ALA A 56 6.11 -18.17 20.96
CA ALA A 56 6.97 -18.23 22.14
C ALA A 56 8.30 -17.48 21.97
N THR A 57 8.71 -17.18 20.73
CA THR A 57 9.93 -16.42 20.43
C THR A 57 9.69 -14.93 20.29
N LEU A 58 8.42 -14.51 20.25
CA LEU A 58 8.02 -13.13 20.11
C LEU A 58 7.93 -12.45 21.50
N PRO A 59 8.19 -11.14 21.57
CA PRO A 59 7.95 -10.39 22.79
C PRO A 59 6.48 -10.50 23.22
N ALA A 60 6.26 -10.70 24.52
CA ALA A 60 4.91 -10.85 25.07
C ALA A 60 4.09 -9.56 24.84
N PRO A 61 2.96 -9.63 24.12
CA PRO A 61 2.09 -8.48 23.98
C PRO A 61 1.26 -8.26 25.25
N TYR A 62 0.73 -7.06 25.42
CA TYR A 62 -0.16 -6.70 26.50
C TYR A 62 -1.40 -5.98 25.97
N PHE A 63 -2.51 -6.09 26.70
CA PHE A 63 -3.76 -5.42 26.35
C PHE A 63 -3.90 -4.12 27.14
N GLU A 64 -4.17 -3.02 26.45
CA GLU A 64 -4.34 -1.70 27.02
C GLU A 64 -5.37 -0.90 26.20
N GLU A 65 -6.36 -0.32 26.87
CA GLU A 65 -7.35 0.60 26.27
C GLU A 65 -8.06 0.06 25.01
N GLY A 66 -8.34 -1.24 24.93
CA GLY A 66 -9.02 -1.83 23.78
C GLY A 66 -8.10 -2.36 22.69
N TYR A 67 -6.78 -2.22 22.85
CA TYR A 67 -5.77 -2.64 21.88
C TYR A 67 -4.81 -3.65 22.48
N CYS A 68 -4.36 -4.58 21.64
CA CYS A 68 -3.15 -5.34 21.88
C CYS A 68 -1.93 -4.49 21.46
N ARG A 69 -0.85 -4.54 22.25
CA ARG A 69 0.35 -3.73 22.05
C ARG A 69 1.61 -4.54 22.28
N VAL A 70 2.65 -4.21 21.53
CA VAL A 70 4.02 -4.63 21.79
C VAL A 70 4.97 -3.46 21.55
N GLY A 71 5.80 -3.15 22.55
CA GLY A 71 6.64 -1.95 22.53
C GLY A 71 7.98 -2.11 21.80
N TYR A 72 8.23 -3.26 21.20
CA TYR A 72 9.40 -3.52 20.36
C TYR A 72 9.21 -4.87 19.68
N LEU A 73 9.50 -4.96 18.38
CA LEU A 73 9.46 -6.22 17.64
C LEU A 73 10.62 -6.29 16.66
N GLU A 74 11.39 -7.38 16.70
CA GLU A 74 12.44 -7.70 15.73
C GLU A 74 12.09 -9.03 15.06
N ILE A 75 11.84 -8.99 13.76
CA ILE A 75 11.42 -10.14 12.96
C ILE A 75 12.59 -10.51 12.03
N PRO A 76 13.20 -11.70 12.18
CA PRO A 76 14.17 -12.17 11.21
C PRO A 76 13.48 -12.47 9.88
N THR A 77 13.98 -11.91 8.79
CA THR A 77 13.45 -12.12 7.43
C THR A 77 14.32 -13.05 6.58
N ASP A 78 15.61 -13.16 6.89
CA ASP A 78 16.52 -14.16 6.33
C ASP A 78 17.64 -14.47 7.32
N ILE A 79 17.93 -15.76 7.51
CA ILE A 79 18.96 -16.28 8.41
C ILE A 79 20.02 -17.08 7.63
N THR A 80 19.97 -17.07 6.30
CA THR A 80 20.88 -17.86 5.47
C THR A 80 22.12 -17.04 5.06
N GLY A 81 23.29 -17.52 5.45
CA GLY A 81 24.57 -16.91 5.10
C GLY A 81 25.13 -15.94 6.15
N THR A 82 26.01 -15.03 5.73
CA THR A 82 26.71 -14.09 6.62
C THR A 82 26.04 -12.72 6.73
N MET A 83 24.89 -12.55 6.07
CA MET A 83 24.07 -11.34 6.08
C MET A 83 22.70 -11.71 6.62
N HIS A 84 22.35 -11.11 7.75
CA HIS A 84 21.10 -11.34 8.46
C HIS A 84 20.20 -10.14 8.29
N HIS A 85 19.02 -10.37 7.72
CA HIS A 85 18.03 -9.34 7.51
C HIS A 85 16.98 -9.42 8.62
N PHE A 86 16.62 -8.26 9.15
CA PHE A 86 15.58 -8.14 10.16
C PHE A 86 14.65 -6.99 9.79
N ILE A 87 13.39 -7.12 10.17
CA ILE A 87 12.49 -5.98 10.32
C ILE A 87 12.50 -5.59 11.78
N ARG A 88 12.69 -4.30 12.06
CA ARG A 88 12.51 -3.74 13.39
C ARG A 88 11.33 -2.80 13.40
N ILE A 89 10.51 -2.91 14.45
CA ILE A 89 9.39 -2.04 14.74
C ILE A 89 9.55 -1.55 16.18
N ASP A 90 9.55 -0.23 16.38
CA ASP A 90 9.71 0.40 17.70
C ASP A 90 8.40 0.34 18.50
N GLY A 91 7.24 0.22 17.84
CA GLY A 91 5.97 -0.03 18.50
C GLY A 91 4.94 -0.60 17.53
N LEU A 92 4.19 -1.60 17.96
CA LEU A 92 3.08 -2.17 17.21
C LEU A 92 1.84 -2.22 18.10
N LYS A 93 0.74 -1.67 17.60
CA LYS A 93 -0.55 -1.64 18.27
C LYS A 93 -1.62 -2.11 17.31
N TRP A 94 -2.54 -2.96 17.77
CA TRP A 94 -3.62 -3.44 16.92
C TRP A 94 -4.90 -3.73 17.69
N SER A 95 -6.02 -3.69 16.98
CA SER A 95 -7.33 -4.12 17.44
C SER A 95 -8.03 -4.88 16.33
N ALA A 96 -8.57 -6.04 16.64
CA ALA A 96 -9.32 -6.87 15.71
C ALA A 96 -10.73 -7.10 16.26
N GLU A 97 -11.74 -6.91 15.40
CA GLU A 97 -13.12 -7.25 15.71
C GLU A 97 -13.55 -8.45 14.90
N TRP A 98 -14.16 -9.45 15.55
CA TRP A 98 -14.55 -10.71 14.94
C TRP A 98 -16.06 -10.89 14.96
N SER A 99 -16.62 -11.43 13.89
CA SER A 99 -18.00 -11.89 13.87
C SER A 99 -18.14 -13.17 14.68
N ASN A 100 -19.24 -13.30 15.41
CA ASN A 100 -19.57 -14.53 16.14
C ASN A 100 -20.54 -15.43 15.35
N THR A 101 -20.71 -15.16 14.04
CA THR A 101 -21.73 -15.83 13.22
C THR A 101 -21.16 -17.13 12.63
N PRO A 102 -21.86 -18.28 12.77
CA PRO A 102 -21.46 -19.53 12.11
C PRO A 102 -21.34 -19.38 10.58
N PRO A 103 -20.48 -20.15 9.88
CA PRO A 103 -19.81 -21.37 10.34
C PRO A 103 -18.41 -21.17 10.95
N ALA A 104 -17.81 -19.98 10.88
CA ALA A 104 -16.52 -19.65 11.51
C ALA A 104 -16.44 -18.15 11.80
N PRO A 105 -15.72 -17.71 12.84
CA PRO A 105 -15.51 -16.30 13.11
C PRO A 105 -14.83 -15.63 11.92
N GLN A 106 -15.41 -14.53 11.42
CA GLN A 106 -14.83 -13.74 10.34
C GLN A 106 -14.35 -12.41 10.89
N LEU A 107 -13.15 -12.00 10.50
CA LEU A 107 -12.64 -10.67 10.84
C LEU A 107 -13.57 -9.62 10.22
N ARG A 108 -14.05 -8.69 11.05
CA ARG A 108 -14.97 -7.60 10.69
C ARG A 108 -14.27 -6.27 10.57
N ALA A 109 -13.32 -6.02 11.46
CA ALA A 109 -12.52 -4.81 11.42
C ALA A 109 -11.12 -5.10 11.94
N LEU A 110 -10.13 -4.40 11.40
CA LEU A 110 -8.75 -4.47 11.84
C LEU A 110 -8.17 -3.06 11.82
N THR A 111 -7.55 -2.66 12.91
CA THR A 111 -6.65 -1.50 12.94
C THR A 111 -5.28 -1.98 13.37
N ILE A 112 -4.25 -1.58 12.62
CA ILE A 112 -2.83 -1.79 12.93
C ILE A 112 -2.14 -0.44 12.85
N GLU A 113 -1.43 -0.06 13.90
CA GLU A 113 -0.55 1.10 13.97
C GLU A 113 0.89 0.62 14.19
N ILE A 114 1.80 1.11 13.36
CA ILE A 114 3.21 0.74 13.32
C ILE A 114 4.04 2.00 13.55
N ASP A 115 4.91 1.97 14.55
CA ASP A 115 5.87 3.02 14.86
C ASP A 115 7.29 2.53 14.58
N GLY A 116 8.05 3.33 13.84
CA GLY A 116 9.47 3.11 13.58
C GLY A 116 9.79 1.84 12.78
N PHE A 117 8.94 1.41 11.85
CA PHE A 117 9.26 0.30 10.95
C PHE A 117 10.53 0.62 10.17
N ARG A 118 11.48 -0.32 10.17
CA ARG A 118 12.68 -0.22 9.35
C ARG A 118 13.28 -1.59 9.04
N PRO A 119 13.77 -1.80 7.81
CA PRO A 119 14.62 -2.92 7.50
C PRO A 119 16.01 -2.69 8.10
N LEU A 120 16.56 -3.71 8.75
CA LEU A 120 17.93 -3.73 9.24
C LEU A 120 18.70 -4.85 8.55
N LEU A 121 19.95 -4.53 8.22
CA LEU A 121 20.93 -5.49 7.76
C LEU A 121 22.04 -5.58 8.79
N ARG A 122 22.27 -6.78 9.32
CA ARG A 122 23.46 -7.09 10.12
C ARG A 122 24.32 -8.09 9.35
N SER A 123 25.63 -7.88 9.34
CA SER A 123 26.55 -8.81 8.68
C SER A 123 27.62 -9.26 9.66
N ASP A 124 27.87 -10.56 9.70
CA ASP A 124 28.94 -11.16 10.51
C ASP A 124 30.33 -10.86 9.92
N VAL A 125 30.38 -10.39 8.68
CA VAL A 125 31.62 -9.98 7.99
C VAL A 125 31.96 -8.51 8.28
N LEU A 126 30.96 -7.71 8.66
CA LEU A 126 31.15 -6.30 9.00
C LEU A 126 31.61 -6.14 10.44
N SER A 127 32.48 -5.16 10.68
CA SER A 127 32.84 -4.79 12.05
C SER A 127 31.62 -4.26 12.82
N PRO A 128 31.63 -4.31 14.17
CA PRO A 128 30.57 -3.72 14.98
C PRO A 128 30.30 -2.24 14.66
N ALA A 129 31.34 -1.48 14.31
CA ALA A 129 31.20 -0.08 13.94
C ALA A 129 30.47 0.10 12.60
N GLU A 130 30.75 -0.74 11.60
CA GLU A 130 30.05 -0.70 10.31
C GLU A 130 28.60 -1.14 10.44
N ASN A 131 28.33 -2.19 11.23
CA ASN A 131 26.96 -2.59 11.57
C ASN A 131 26.20 -1.46 12.31
N TYR A 132 26.87 -0.73 13.19
CA TYR A 132 26.28 0.43 13.87
C TYR A 132 25.99 1.59 12.91
N ILE A 133 26.91 1.91 11.98
CA ILE A 133 26.68 2.94 10.95
C ILE A 133 25.52 2.54 10.05
N ASN A 134 25.43 1.28 9.62
CA ASN A 134 24.30 0.77 8.83
C ASN A 134 22.99 0.91 9.59
N ALA A 135 22.95 0.56 10.89
CA ALA A 135 21.76 0.74 11.71
C ALA A 135 21.35 2.22 11.83
N LEU A 136 22.31 3.13 12.02
CA LEU A 136 22.04 4.57 12.06
C LEU A 136 21.47 5.10 10.74
N LEU A 137 21.99 4.64 9.61
CA LEU A 137 21.47 5.04 8.29
C LEU A 137 20.02 4.58 8.10
N MET A 138 19.71 3.34 8.50
CA MET A 138 18.34 2.81 8.44
C MET A 138 17.39 3.46 9.46
N ASP A 139 17.91 3.94 10.60
CA ASP A 139 17.15 4.72 11.59
C ASP A 139 16.70 6.09 11.05
N LEU A 140 17.35 6.62 10.01
CA LEU A 140 16.89 7.82 9.29
C LEU A 140 15.71 7.53 8.35
N ASP A 141 15.49 6.26 8.01
CA ASP A 141 14.46 5.78 7.09
C ASP A 141 13.30 5.07 7.82
N LYS A 142 13.04 5.48 9.05
CA LYS A 142 11.89 4.98 9.83
C LYS A 142 10.59 5.33 9.11
N ILE A 143 9.71 4.34 9.09
CA ILE A 143 8.36 4.43 8.53
C ILE A 143 7.38 4.27 9.68
N ASN A 144 6.51 5.27 9.87
CA ASN A 144 5.33 5.10 10.70
C ASN A 144 4.16 4.78 9.77
N GLY A 145 3.26 3.89 10.19
CA GLY A 145 2.17 3.46 9.35
C GLY A 145 0.91 3.18 10.13
N ARG A 146 -0.24 3.36 9.47
CA ARG A 146 -1.54 2.96 9.97
C ARG A 146 -2.32 2.25 8.88
N ILE A 147 -2.94 1.14 9.25
CA ILE A 147 -3.89 0.41 8.43
C ILE A 147 -5.16 0.28 9.24
N ALA A 148 -6.29 0.69 8.71
CA ALA A 148 -7.59 0.50 9.31
C ALA A 148 -8.58 0.09 8.22
N TYR A 149 -9.33 -0.98 8.46
CA TYR A 149 -10.44 -1.37 7.61
C TYR A 149 -11.58 -1.97 8.42
N HIS A 150 -12.76 -1.96 7.81
CA HIS A 150 -13.92 -2.73 8.26
C HIS A 150 -14.70 -3.31 7.08
N ILE A 151 -15.53 -4.31 7.37
CA ILE A 151 -16.39 -4.98 6.40
C ILE A 151 -17.83 -4.70 6.81
N ASP A 152 -18.58 -4.05 5.93
CA ASP A 152 -20.02 -3.86 6.05
C ASP A 152 -20.76 -5.09 5.49
N PRO A 153 -21.35 -5.95 6.36
CA PRO A 153 -22.12 -7.10 5.89
C PRO A 153 -23.46 -6.75 5.22
N GLU A 154 -24.05 -5.61 5.55
CA GLU A 154 -25.36 -5.22 5.02
C GLU A 154 -25.23 -4.73 3.58
N GLU A 155 -24.16 -3.97 3.30
CA GLU A 155 -23.86 -3.47 1.95
C GLU A 155 -22.96 -4.44 1.15
N GLY A 156 -22.32 -5.40 1.81
CA GLY A 156 -21.37 -6.32 1.17
C GLY A 156 -20.07 -5.62 0.73
N LEU A 157 -19.70 -4.55 1.44
CA LEU A 157 -18.56 -3.70 1.13
C LEU A 157 -17.41 -3.92 2.10
N PHE A 158 -16.20 -3.80 1.57
CA PHE A 158 -14.96 -3.69 2.33
C PHE A 158 -14.53 -2.22 2.29
N HIS A 159 -14.42 -1.59 3.46
CA HIS A 159 -13.98 -0.23 3.61
C HIS A 159 -12.54 -0.21 4.14
N LEU A 160 -11.61 0.29 3.31
CA LEU A 160 -10.30 0.71 3.75
C LEU A 160 -10.41 2.12 4.32
N ASP A 161 -10.54 2.22 5.64
CA ASP A 161 -10.68 3.50 6.34
C ASP A 161 -9.39 4.32 6.28
N ALA A 162 -8.24 3.65 6.41
CA ALA A 162 -6.94 4.29 6.34
C ALA A 162 -5.84 3.31 5.91
N LEU A 163 -5.01 3.74 4.98
CA LEU A 163 -3.69 3.21 4.70
C LEU A 163 -2.74 4.40 4.63
N GLU A 164 -2.10 4.71 5.74
CA GLU A 164 -1.31 5.92 5.95
C GLU A 164 0.15 5.58 6.25
N PHE A 165 1.08 6.40 5.72
CA PHE A 165 2.51 6.28 5.95
C PHE A 165 3.17 7.63 6.10
N ASP A 166 4.02 7.73 7.11
CA ASP A 166 4.99 8.80 7.24
C ASP A 166 6.38 8.30 6.86
N LEU A 167 6.95 8.89 5.82
CA LEU A 167 8.28 8.62 5.28
C LEU A 167 9.11 9.89 5.43
N ARG A 168 9.86 10.04 6.52
CA ARG A 168 10.67 11.23 6.84
C ARG A 168 9.84 12.54 6.87
N HIS A 169 9.70 13.20 5.72
CA HIS A 169 8.98 14.46 5.53
C HIS A 169 7.73 14.32 4.64
N GLU A 170 7.44 13.10 4.23
CA GLU A 170 6.34 12.76 3.35
C GLU A 170 5.24 12.08 4.15
N HIS A 171 4.00 12.40 3.84
CA HIS A 171 2.84 11.68 4.36
C HIS A 171 2.00 11.22 3.18
N VAL A 172 1.71 9.93 3.12
CA VAL A 172 0.83 9.34 2.11
C VAL A 172 -0.32 8.67 2.82
N GLY A 173 -1.56 8.99 2.44
CA GLY A 173 -2.79 8.41 2.95
C GLY A 173 -3.66 7.91 1.81
N LEU A 174 -4.30 6.77 2.03
CA LEU A 174 -5.25 6.16 1.11
C LEU A 174 -6.46 5.66 1.90
N SER A 175 -7.66 5.91 1.37
CA SER A 175 -8.89 5.24 1.79
C SER A 175 -9.66 4.77 0.56
N ALA A 176 -10.47 3.72 0.72
CA ALA A 176 -11.24 3.15 -0.37
C ALA A 176 -12.48 2.41 0.09
N SER A 177 -13.50 2.34 -0.76
CA SER A 177 -14.65 1.45 -0.63
C SER A 177 -14.62 0.43 -1.76
N LEU A 178 -14.59 -0.84 -1.40
CA LEU A 178 -14.38 -1.97 -2.30
C LEU A 178 -15.55 -2.96 -2.21
N SER A 179 -15.92 -3.58 -3.32
CA SER A 179 -16.84 -4.72 -3.35
C SER A 179 -16.17 -5.94 -3.98
N GLU A 180 -16.82 -7.10 -3.84
CA GLU A 180 -16.30 -8.40 -4.31
C GLU A 180 -14.97 -8.80 -3.66
N VAL A 181 -14.70 -8.29 -2.46
CA VAL A 181 -13.56 -8.69 -1.63
C VAL A 181 -14.00 -9.90 -0.79
N ASP A 182 -13.34 -11.05 -0.96
CA ASP A 182 -13.51 -12.20 -0.08
C ASP A 182 -12.41 -12.20 1.01
N PRO A 183 -12.74 -11.88 2.27
CA PRO A 183 -11.77 -11.84 3.36
C PRO A 183 -11.14 -13.20 3.68
N LEU A 184 -11.88 -14.30 3.44
CA LEU A 184 -11.39 -15.66 3.70
C LEU A 184 -10.36 -16.10 2.66
N LEU A 185 -10.49 -15.64 1.42
CA LEU A 185 -9.51 -15.92 0.37
C LEU A 185 -8.26 -15.05 0.50
N LEU A 186 -8.40 -13.82 0.99
CA LEU A 186 -7.24 -13.00 1.37
C LEU A 186 -6.42 -13.73 2.44
N ALA A 187 -7.08 -14.31 3.45
CA ALA A 187 -6.44 -14.99 4.58
C ALA A 187 -5.73 -16.32 4.27
N ALA A 188 -6.28 -17.13 3.35
CA ALA A 188 -6.00 -18.57 3.30
C ALA A 188 -4.83 -18.98 2.40
N GLU A 189 -4.60 -18.29 1.27
CA GLU A 189 -3.64 -18.74 0.24
C GLU A 189 -2.67 -17.64 -0.24
N GLY A 190 -2.70 -16.47 0.42
CA GLY A 190 -2.12 -15.25 -0.13
C GLY A 190 -3.00 -14.69 -1.26
N PRO A 191 -2.75 -13.45 -1.72
CA PRO A 191 -3.55 -12.86 -2.79
C PRO A 191 -3.36 -13.65 -4.09
N SER A 192 -4.30 -14.53 -4.44
CA SER A 192 -4.35 -15.08 -5.79
C SER A 192 -4.54 -13.92 -6.78
N PRO A 193 -3.69 -13.77 -7.81
CA PRO A 193 -3.84 -12.73 -8.82
C PRO A 193 -5.24 -12.73 -9.45
N GLU A 194 -5.87 -13.89 -9.59
CA GLU A 194 -7.21 -14.04 -10.17
C GLU A 194 -8.32 -13.41 -9.32
N LEU A 195 -8.14 -13.35 -7.99
CA LEU A 195 -9.09 -12.74 -7.08
C LEU A 195 -8.96 -11.23 -7.05
N ALA A 196 -7.73 -10.72 -7.10
CA ALA A 196 -7.47 -9.30 -7.21
C ALA A 196 -8.10 -8.70 -8.48
N LEU A 197 -8.28 -9.51 -9.53
CA LEU A 197 -8.87 -9.04 -10.79
C LEU A 197 -10.35 -8.64 -10.66
N ASN A 198 -11.10 -9.30 -9.78
CA ASN A 198 -12.55 -9.10 -9.61
C ASN A 198 -12.90 -8.01 -8.59
N VAL A 199 -11.93 -7.58 -7.76
CA VAL A 199 -12.16 -6.51 -6.79
C VAL A 199 -12.61 -5.23 -7.51
N ARG A 200 -13.70 -4.65 -7.01
CA ARG A 200 -14.31 -3.45 -7.57
C ARG A 200 -14.14 -2.26 -6.63
N VAL A 201 -13.51 -1.21 -7.11
CA VAL A 201 -13.35 0.05 -6.39
C VAL A 201 -14.56 0.94 -6.68
N HIS A 202 -15.33 1.27 -5.65
CA HIS A 202 -16.45 2.21 -5.74
C HIS A 202 -16.03 3.62 -5.39
N GLU A 203 -15.23 3.76 -4.34
CA GLU A 203 -14.71 5.05 -3.89
C GLU A 203 -13.23 4.91 -3.55
N PHE A 204 -12.47 5.97 -3.78
CA PHE A 204 -11.06 6.04 -3.47
C PHE A 204 -10.70 7.48 -3.15
N GLU A 205 -9.98 7.69 -2.05
CA GLU A 205 -9.33 8.95 -1.76
C GLU A 205 -7.85 8.73 -1.52
N PHE A 206 -7.02 9.55 -2.14
CA PHE A 206 -5.58 9.55 -1.96
C PHE A 206 -5.10 10.93 -1.57
N ARG A 207 -4.28 11.00 -0.52
CA ARG A 207 -3.63 12.20 -0.01
C ARG A 207 -2.14 11.98 0.00
N ALA A 208 -1.38 12.88 -0.60
CA ALA A 208 0.08 12.88 -0.50
C ALA A 208 0.56 14.28 -0.17
N ARG A 209 1.14 14.44 1.03
CA ARG A 209 1.90 15.63 1.39
C ARG A 209 3.38 15.32 1.17
N THR A 210 4.00 16.13 0.32
CA THR A 210 5.36 15.93 -0.13
C THR A 210 6.20 17.18 0.06
N ARG A 211 7.44 16.99 0.50
CA ARG A 211 8.52 17.98 0.38
C ARG A 211 9.49 17.63 -0.74
N SER A 212 9.54 16.36 -1.15
CA SER A 212 10.36 15.93 -2.26
C SER A 212 10.00 14.51 -2.75
N LEU A 213 8.78 14.32 -3.27
CA LEU A 213 8.22 13.02 -3.68
C LEU A 213 9.20 12.19 -4.52
N VAL A 214 9.91 12.80 -5.47
CA VAL A 214 10.87 12.06 -6.32
C VAL A 214 12.13 11.64 -5.59
N GLN A 215 12.65 12.38 -4.61
CA GLN A 215 13.75 11.83 -3.80
C GLN A 215 13.29 10.60 -3.01
N SER A 216 12.00 10.54 -2.65
CA SER A 216 11.42 9.47 -1.83
C SER A 216 11.02 8.22 -2.63
N ILE A 217 10.45 8.37 -3.84
CA ILE A 217 9.98 7.25 -4.67
C ILE A 217 10.73 7.09 -6.01
N GLY A 218 11.77 7.88 -6.24
CA GLY A 218 12.57 7.94 -7.46
C GLY A 218 12.97 6.59 -8.04
N TYR A 219 13.36 5.66 -7.16
CA TYR A 219 13.76 4.30 -7.54
C TYR A 219 12.62 3.44 -8.11
N VAL A 220 11.36 3.75 -7.77
CA VAL A 220 10.19 2.97 -8.18
C VAL A 220 9.70 3.38 -9.57
N TRP A 221 9.61 4.67 -9.84
CA TRP A 221 8.99 5.16 -11.07
C TRP A 221 9.99 5.36 -12.22
N MET A 222 11.26 5.69 -11.94
CA MET A 222 12.27 5.89 -13.00
C MET A 222 12.43 4.67 -13.92
N PRO A 223 12.43 3.41 -13.45
CA PRO A 223 12.44 2.24 -14.33
C PRO A 223 11.13 1.96 -15.09
N LEU A 224 10.05 2.68 -14.78
CA LEU A 224 8.77 2.59 -15.50
C LEU A 224 8.72 3.57 -16.67
N ILE A 225 9.27 4.77 -16.50
CA ILE A 225 9.26 5.80 -17.55
C ILE A 225 10.51 5.75 -18.44
N TYR A 226 11.66 5.33 -17.91
CA TYR A 226 12.89 5.18 -18.68
C TYR A 226 13.15 3.69 -18.92
N PRO A 227 13.50 3.26 -20.15
CA PRO A 227 13.83 4.06 -21.33
C PRO A 227 12.68 4.38 -22.30
N GLU A 228 11.43 4.01 -21.95
CA GLU A 228 10.29 4.09 -22.85
C GLU A 228 9.96 5.52 -23.31
N PHE A 229 10.09 6.50 -22.42
CA PHE A 229 9.75 7.91 -22.67
C PHE A 229 10.96 8.77 -23.04
N GLY A 230 12.17 8.23 -23.25
CA GLY A 230 13.29 9.07 -23.68
C GLY A 230 14.67 8.43 -23.62
N ALA A 231 15.62 9.01 -24.35
CA ALA A 231 16.98 8.50 -24.46
C ALA A 231 17.84 8.76 -23.20
N THR A 232 17.46 9.74 -22.37
CA THR A 232 18.06 10.01 -21.06
C THR A 232 16.99 10.05 -19.97
N PRO A 233 17.34 9.83 -18.69
CA PRO A 233 16.42 9.98 -17.57
C PRO A 233 15.67 11.31 -17.59
N GLN A 234 16.38 12.42 -17.84
CA GLN A 234 15.79 13.77 -17.86
C GLN A 234 14.80 13.95 -19.01
N GLN A 235 15.13 13.44 -20.20
CA GLN A 235 14.20 13.47 -21.33
C GLN A 235 12.96 12.62 -21.05
N ALA A 236 13.14 11.44 -20.45
CA ALA A 236 12.03 10.58 -20.06
C ALA A 236 11.09 11.24 -19.06
N VAL A 237 11.62 11.98 -18.08
CA VAL A 237 10.79 12.77 -17.16
C VAL A 237 9.97 13.82 -17.92
N GLU A 238 10.60 14.60 -18.80
CA GLU A 238 9.91 15.69 -19.51
C GLU A 238 8.89 15.18 -20.54
N GLU A 239 9.19 14.13 -21.31
CA GLU A 239 8.25 13.52 -22.24
C GLU A 239 7.07 12.86 -21.52
N PHE A 240 7.33 12.20 -20.39
CA PHE A 240 6.28 11.66 -19.54
C PHE A 240 5.36 12.76 -18.99
N LYS A 241 5.93 13.86 -18.45
CA LYS A 241 5.18 15.03 -17.99
C LYS A 241 4.28 15.60 -19.09
N ASN A 242 4.84 15.82 -20.28
CA ASN A 242 4.09 16.37 -21.41
C ASN A 242 2.94 15.44 -21.85
N THR A 243 3.20 14.13 -21.88
CA THR A 243 2.18 13.13 -22.23
C THR A 243 1.03 13.13 -21.23
N LEU A 244 1.34 13.18 -19.93
CA LEU A 244 0.32 13.22 -18.88
C LEU A 244 -0.49 14.51 -18.90
N ILE A 245 0.17 15.68 -19.01
CA ILE A 245 -0.52 16.97 -19.09
C ILE A 245 -1.46 17.02 -20.31
N ALA A 246 -1.01 16.51 -21.46
CA ALA A 246 -1.85 16.43 -22.65
C ALA A 246 -3.05 15.49 -22.45
N GLY A 247 -2.83 14.32 -21.83
CA GLY A 247 -3.89 13.37 -21.48
C GLY A 247 -4.94 13.96 -20.54
N ILE A 248 -4.50 14.68 -19.49
CA ILE A 248 -5.39 15.35 -18.53
C ILE A 248 -6.20 16.44 -19.20
N ALA A 249 -5.58 17.26 -20.05
CA ALA A 249 -6.27 18.31 -20.79
C ALA A 249 -7.37 17.75 -21.71
N ALA A 250 -7.18 16.54 -22.25
CA ALA A 250 -8.12 15.86 -23.13
C ALA A 250 -9.31 15.22 -22.40
N LEU A 251 -9.32 15.15 -21.06
CA LEU A 251 -10.45 14.59 -20.31
C LEU A 251 -11.71 15.48 -20.46
N PRO A 252 -12.90 14.89 -20.63
CA PRO A 252 -14.15 15.60 -20.80
C PRO A 252 -14.67 16.17 -19.48
N ASN A 253 -15.48 17.22 -19.59
CA ASN A 253 -16.05 17.93 -18.44
C ASN A 253 -16.95 17.04 -17.56
N GLY A 254 -17.53 15.97 -18.12
CA GLY A 254 -18.37 15.03 -17.37
C GLY A 254 -17.58 14.14 -16.41
N LEU A 255 -16.29 13.90 -16.70
CA LEU A 255 -15.41 13.05 -15.89
C LEU A 255 -14.60 13.86 -14.88
N MET A 256 -14.09 15.01 -15.31
CA MET A 256 -13.25 15.88 -14.48
C MET A 256 -13.55 17.35 -14.78
N SER A 257 -13.71 18.15 -13.72
CA SER A 257 -13.96 19.58 -13.85
C SER A 257 -12.77 20.32 -14.49
N SER A 258 -13.00 21.54 -15.01
CA SER A 258 -11.90 22.37 -15.53
C SER A 258 -10.85 22.69 -14.46
N ASN A 259 -11.28 22.98 -13.22
CA ASN A 259 -10.38 23.33 -12.13
C ASN A 259 -9.53 22.12 -11.74
N SER A 260 -10.15 20.95 -11.59
CA SER A 260 -9.43 19.72 -11.26
C SER A 260 -8.41 19.31 -12.34
N ARG A 261 -8.72 19.55 -13.63
CA ARG A 261 -7.74 19.36 -14.71
C ARG A 261 -6.55 20.29 -14.58
N THR A 262 -6.79 21.56 -14.24
CA THR A 262 -5.72 22.53 -13.99
C THR A 262 -4.85 22.09 -12.81
N ASP A 263 -5.46 21.79 -11.66
CA ASP A 263 -4.73 21.40 -10.45
C ASP A 263 -3.90 20.12 -10.68
N PHE A 264 -4.46 19.14 -11.38
CA PHE A 264 -3.74 17.90 -11.67
C PHE A 264 -2.60 18.12 -12.69
N ALA A 265 -2.83 18.95 -13.71
CA ALA A 265 -1.76 19.35 -14.64
C ALA A 265 -0.64 20.14 -13.93
N GLU A 266 -0.98 20.99 -12.96
CA GLU A 266 0.00 21.73 -12.14
C GLU A 266 0.87 20.79 -11.30
N PHE A 267 0.28 19.76 -10.68
CA PHE A 267 1.04 18.73 -9.98
C PHE A 267 2.07 18.04 -10.91
N PHE A 268 1.64 17.60 -12.10
CA PHE A 268 2.57 16.96 -13.05
C PHE A 268 3.59 17.94 -13.63
N ALA A 269 3.25 19.22 -13.78
CA ALA A 269 4.20 20.25 -14.19
C ALA A 269 5.31 20.46 -13.14
N ALA A 270 4.99 20.29 -11.85
CA ALA A 270 5.93 20.41 -10.73
C ALA A 270 6.88 19.21 -10.56
N LEU A 271 6.69 18.11 -11.30
CA LEU A 271 7.67 17.03 -11.36
C LEU A 271 9.04 17.55 -11.85
N PRO A 272 10.17 17.03 -11.33
CA PRO A 272 10.26 15.89 -10.44
C PRO A 272 9.97 16.21 -8.97
N ASP A 273 10.01 17.45 -8.50
CA ASP A 273 10.02 17.73 -7.07
C ASP A 273 8.78 18.51 -6.60
N PRO A 274 7.57 17.90 -6.63
CA PRO A 274 6.37 18.59 -6.22
C PRO A 274 6.38 18.77 -4.70
N GLU A 275 6.58 19.99 -4.24
CA GLU A 275 6.39 20.36 -2.84
C GLU A 275 4.96 20.86 -2.63
N GLY A 276 4.21 20.25 -1.70
CA GLY A 276 2.81 20.57 -1.44
C GLY A 276 1.96 19.39 -1.02
N GLU A 277 0.64 19.53 -1.15
CA GLU A 277 -0.35 18.50 -0.84
C GLU A 277 -1.21 18.18 -2.06
N LEU A 278 -1.17 16.93 -2.50
CA LEU A 278 -2.02 16.36 -3.54
C LEU A 278 -3.18 15.62 -2.88
N PHE A 279 -4.40 15.94 -3.30
CA PHE A 279 -5.58 15.17 -2.98
C PHE A 279 -6.26 14.72 -4.27
N ILE A 280 -6.55 13.43 -4.36
CA ILE A 280 -7.26 12.80 -5.47
C ILE A 280 -8.48 12.09 -4.88
N SER A 281 -9.64 12.25 -5.51
CA SER A 281 -10.80 11.42 -5.22
C SER A 281 -11.37 10.80 -6.49
N PHE A 282 -11.91 9.59 -6.34
CA PHE A 282 -12.63 8.86 -7.37
C PHE A 282 -13.90 8.27 -6.78
N SER A 283 -14.98 8.29 -7.56
CA SER A 283 -16.23 7.61 -7.21
C SER A 283 -16.88 7.00 -8.45
N SER A 284 -17.48 5.83 -8.30
CA SER A 284 -18.24 5.13 -9.34
C SER A 284 -19.37 4.33 -8.72
N SER A 285 -20.59 4.53 -9.21
CA SER A 285 -21.77 3.78 -8.75
C SER A 285 -21.71 2.30 -9.16
N ALA A 286 -21.14 2.01 -10.34
CA ALA A 286 -21.01 0.66 -10.87
C ALA A 286 -19.77 -0.11 -10.35
N GLY A 287 -18.82 0.58 -9.72
CA GLY A 287 -17.54 0.02 -9.33
C GLY A 287 -16.60 -0.23 -10.52
N PHE A 288 -15.31 -0.07 -10.29
CA PHE A 288 -14.28 -0.20 -11.30
C PHE A 288 -13.30 -1.32 -10.92
N SER A 289 -13.08 -2.27 -11.83
CA SER A 289 -12.17 -3.41 -11.64
C SER A 289 -11.11 -3.46 -12.73
N SER A 290 -10.00 -4.17 -12.50
CA SER A 290 -9.02 -4.42 -13.56
C SER A 290 -9.58 -5.22 -14.73
N MET A 291 -10.61 -6.06 -14.51
CA MET A 291 -11.32 -6.78 -15.60
C MET A 291 -12.01 -5.83 -16.57
N ASP A 292 -12.39 -4.63 -16.13
CA ASP A 292 -12.98 -3.62 -17.00
C ASP A 292 -11.95 -2.99 -17.95
N ILE A 293 -10.66 -2.98 -17.56
CA ILE A 293 -9.56 -2.42 -18.35
C ILE A 293 -8.91 -3.48 -19.26
N LEU A 294 -8.90 -4.76 -18.85
CA LEU A 294 -8.24 -5.83 -19.60
C LEU A 294 -8.62 -5.91 -21.09
N PRO A 295 -9.89 -5.77 -21.50
CA PRO A 295 -10.27 -5.74 -22.91
C PRO A 295 -9.58 -4.62 -23.71
N MET A 296 -9.27 -3.50 -23.06
CA MET A 296 -8.57 -2.38 -23.69
C MET A 296 -7.07 -2.65 -23.88
N LEU A 297 -6.47 -3.43 -22.97
CA LEU A 297 -5.06 -3.82 -23.04
C LEU A 297 -4.82 -5.01 -23.99
N ALA A 298 -5.83 -5.88 -24.15
CA ALA A 298 -5.72 -7.11 -24.91
C ALA A 298 -5.65 -6.92 -26.43
N GLY A 299 -5.93 -5.73 -26.96
CA GLY A 299 -5.61 -5.30 -28.33
C GLY A 299 -6.16 -6.12 -29.51
N GLU A 300 -6.86 -7.25 -29.30
CA GLU A 300 -7.02 -8.26 -30.35
C GLU A 300 -8.44 -8.46 -30.94
N THR A 301 -9.55 -7.94 -30.41
CA THR A 301 -10.82 -7.95 -31.19
C THR A 301 -11.86 -6.87 -30.85
N LEU A 302 -12.49 -6.38 -31.94
CA LEU A 302 -13.76 -5.62 -32.09
C LEU A 302 -13.88 -4.31 -31.28
N GLU A 303 -13.56 -3.20 -31.96
CA GLU A 303 -13.70 -1.80 -31.52
C GLU A 303 -13.33 -1.56 -30.05
N PRO A 304 -12.07 -1.19 -29.75
CA PRO A 304 -11.67 -0.94 -28.37
C PRO A 304 -12.58 0.14 -27.79
N LEU A 305 -13.38 -0.29 -26.82
CA LEU A 305 -14.16 0.62 -25.98
C LEU A 305 -13.16 1.61 -25.42
N SER A 306 -13.30 2.87 -25.79
CA SER A 306 -12.35 3.89 -25.36
C SER A 306 -12.39 3.98 -23.84
N ILE A 307 -11.27 4.36 -23.21
CA ILE A 307 -11.24 4.57 -21.75
C ILE A 307 -12.35 5.53 -21.31
N MET A 308 -12.73 6.43 -22.21
CA MET A 308 -13.77 7.42 -21.98
C MET A 308 -15.15 6.80 -21.95
N GLU A 309 -15.49 5.97 -22.93
CA GLU A 309 -16.76 5.24 -22.94
C GLU A 309 -16.87 4.30 -21.73
N LEU A 310 -15.76 3.70 -21.30
CA LEU A 310 -15.74 2.88 -20.10
C LEU A 310 -16.05 3.71 -18.84
N LEU A 311 -15.37 4.84 -18.67
CA LEU A 311 -15.58 5.72 -17.51
C LEU A 311 -17.00 6.29 -17.48
N GLU A 312 -17.58 6.64 -18.64
CA GLU A 312 -18.98 7.06 -18.75
C GLU A 312 -19.96 5.92 -18.41
N GLN A 313 -19.72 4.71 -18.92
CA GLN A 313 -20.55 3.53 -18.60
C GLN A 313 -20.55 3.18 -17.10
N LYS A 314 -19.46 3.53 -16.40
CA LYS A 314 -19.28 3.28 -14.97
C LYS A 314 -19.76 4.43 -14.09
N ASP A 315 -20.29 5.50 -14.67
CA ASP A 315 -20.67 6.73 -13.94
C ASP A 315 -19.52 7.20 -13.04
N ALA A 316 -18.30 7.18 -13.61
CA ALA A 316 -17.09 7.50 -12.88
C ALA A 316 -16.91 9.02 -12.79
N GLN A 317 -16.59 9.50 -11.60
CA GLN A 317 -16.19 10.88 -11.35
C GLN A 317 -14.81 10.92 -10.72
N PHE A 318 -14.00 11.89 -11.16
CA PHE A 318 -12.67 12.10 -10.62
C PHE A 318 -12.49 13.56 -10.23
N SER A 319 -11.92 13.78 -9.05
CA SER A 319 -11.47 15.10 -8.64
C SER A 319 -10.01 15.05 -8.22
N ALA A 320 -9.31 16.15 -8.45
CA ALA A 320 -7.98 16.38 -7.94
C ALA A 320 -7.86 17.83 -7.48
N SER A 321 -7.05 18.02 -6.45
CA SER A 321 -6.61 19.33 -5.99
C SER A 321 -5.14 19.25 -5.59
N TRP A 322 -4.37 20.25 -5.98
CA TRP A 322 -2.97 20.40 -5.63
C TRP A 322 -2.79 21.73 -4.91
N THR A 323 -2.24 21.68 -3.69
CA THR A 323 -1.87 22.87 -2.93
C THR A 323 -0.35 22.95 -2.86
N PRO A 324 0.30 23.82 -3.64
CA PRO A 324 1.74 24.01 -3.55
C PRO A 324 2.20 24.38 -2.14
N GLY A 325 3.35 23.87 -1.72
CA GLY A 325 3.97 24.24 -0.46
C GLY A 325 4.36 25.73 -0.42
N ALA A 326 4.36 26.31 0.77
CA ALA A 326 4.88 27.66 0.95
C ALA A 326 6.41 27.63 0.85
N GLN A 327 6.96 28.33 -0.16
CA GLN A 327 8.40 28.56 -0.32
C GLN A 327 9.01 29.36 0.84
#